data_AF-A0A538CWU0-F1
#
_entry.id   AF-A0A538CWU0-F1
#
_cell.length_a   1.000
_cell.length_b   1.000
_cell.length_c   1.000
_cell.angle_alpha   90.00
_cell.angle_beta   90.00
_cell.angle_gamma   90.00
#
_symmetry.space_group_name_H-M   'P 1'
#
loop_
_entity.id
_entity.type
_entity.pdbx_description
1 polymer ?
#
loop_
_entity_poly.entity_id
_entity_poly.type
_entity_poly.pdbx_seq_one_letter_code
_entity_poly.pdbx_strand_id
1 'polypeptide(L)'
;MRHSRRSPIEELRLAIDCLPVRTRQAMLAGVRGNEIIVGAYSDRRGGVCPMLAAHRNGGRTNFISFARAWDRFAGSKHARRATDREIGVLIAHLEASLFADEHVDLGGAVMEHQALARERRAREARRVGIGWLRDRRPPDREAERV
;
A
#
# COMPACT_ATOMS: atom_id res chain seq x y z
N MET A 1 -7.08 -14.81 23.11
CA MET A 1 -7.54 -13.90 22.03
C MET A 1 -7.51 -14.67 20.71
N ARG A 2 -8.66 -15.07 20.17
CA ARG A 2 -8.72 -15.71 18.83
C ARG A 2 -8.36 -14.64 17.80
N HIS A 3 -7.24 -14.81 17.09
CA HIS A 3 -7.05 -14.09 15.83
C HIS A 3 -8.21 -14.51 14.93
N SER A 4 -9.15 -13.60 14.66
CA SER A 4 -10.10 -13.82 13.58
C SER A 4 -9.27 -14.02 12.33
N ARG A 5 -9.29 -15.24 11.77
CA ARG A 5 -8.58 -15.52 10.52
C ARG A 5 -9.23 -14.61 9.48
N ARG A 6 -8.48 -13.62 9.00
CA ARG A 6 -8.95 -12.72 7.93
C ARG A 6 -9.51 -13.57 6.80
N SER A 7 -10.61 -13.10 6.21
CA SER A 7 -11.19 -13.79 5.07
C SER A 7 -10.19 -13.81 3.90
N PRO A 8 -10.19 -14.84 3.02
CA PRO A 8 -9.26 -14.91 1.90
C PRO A 8 -9.27 -13.66 1.00
N ILE A 9 -10.42 -13.00 0.88
CA ILE A 9 -10.57 -11.76 0.11
C ILE A 9 -9.87 -10.57 0.78
N GLU A 10 -9.94 -10.44 2.11
CA GLU A 10 -9.21 -9.40 2.85
C GLU A 10 -7.70 -9.63 2.80
N GLU A 11 -7.25 -10.88 2.87
CA GLU A 11 -5.84 -11.23 2.71
C GLU A 11 -5.32 -10.88 1.32
N LEU A 12 -6.11 -11.15 0.26
CA LEU A 12 -5.78 -10.75 -1.10
C LEU A 12 -5.68 -9.23 -1.24
N ARG A 13 -6.67 -8.49 -0.71
CA ARG A 13 -6.66 -7.03 -0.73
C ARG A 13 -5.40 -6.46 -0.08
N LEU A 14 -5.06 -6.91 1.12
CA LEU A 14 -3.86 -6.45 1.83
C LEU A 14 -2.58 -6.80 1.08
N ALA A 15 -2.51 -8.00 0.49
CA ALA A 15 -1.38 -8.37 -0.35
C ALA A 15 -1.24 -7.45 -1.58
N ILE A 16 -2.35 -7.01 -2.17
CA ILE A 16 -2.35 -6.04 -3.28
C ILE A 16 -1.85 -4.68 -2.79
N ASP A 17 -2.37 -4.18 -1.67
CA ASP A 17 -2.00 -2.86 -1.12
C ASP A 17 -0.49 -2.76 -0.79
N CYS A 18 0.13 -3.88 -0.40
CA CYS A 18 1.57 -3.94 -0.16
C CYS A 18 2.44 -3.98 -1.43
N LEU A 19 1.85 -4.15 -2.62
CA LEU A 19 2.62 -4.11 -3.87
C LEU A 19 3.02 -2.67 -4.22
N PRO A 20 4.20 -2.45 -4.80
CA PRO A 20 4.54 -1.15 -5.38
C PRO A 20 3.48 -0.69 -6.37
N VAL A 21 3.18 0.62 -6.39
CA VAL A 21 2.20 1.24 -7.31
C VAL A 21 2.44 0.79 -8.75
N ARG A 22 3.70 0.86 -9.21
CA ARG A 22 4.10 0.44 -10.56
C ARG A 22 3.79 -1.03 -10.85
N THR A 23 3.91 -1.91 -9.86
CA THR A 23 3.54 -3.32 -10.01
C THR A 23 2.03 -3.48 -10.10
N ARG A 24 1.24 -2.79 -9.28
CA ARG A 24 -0.24 -2.83 -9.35
C ARG A 24 -0.74 -2.34 -10.72
N GLN A 25 -0.19 -1.25 -11.24
CA GLN A 25 -0.51 -0.74 -12.59
C GLN A 25 -0.19 -1.76 -13.68
N ALA A 26 1.03 -2.32 -13.66
CA ALA A 26 1.46 -3.32 -14.63
C ALA A 26 0.64 -4.62 -14.51
N MET A 27 0.26 -5.01 -13.29
CA MET A 27 -0.61 -6.16 -13.05
C MET A 27 -2.00 -5.93 -13.62
N LEU A 28 -2.59 -4.75 -13.42
CA LEU A 28 -3.90 -4.40 -13.97
C LEU A 28 -3.89 -4.45 -15.50
N ALA A 29 -2.86 -3.88 -16.14
CA ALA A 29 -2.67 -3.98 -17.59
C ALA A 29 -2.49 -5.44 -18.04
N GLY A 30 -1.65 -6.20 -17.33
CA GLY A 30 -1.37 -7.60 -17.65
C GLY A 30 -2.59 -8.50 -17.51
N VAL A 31 -3.37 -8.36 -16.45
CA VAL A 31 -4.58 -9.17 -16.20
C VAL A 31 -5.64 -8.95 -17.28
N ARG A 32 -5.76 -7.72 -17.81
CA ARG A 32 -6.70 -7.42 -18.90
C ARG A 32 -6.30 -8.02 -20.24
N GLY A 33 -4.99 -8.20 -20.48
CA GLY A 33 -4.46 -8.65 -21.76
C GLY A 33 -4.05 -10.13 -21.83
N ASN A 34 -4.20 -10.91 -20.75
CA ASN A 34 -3.68 -12.27 -20.69
C ASN A 34 -4.73 -13.24 -20.14
N GLU A 35 -4.59 -14.52 -20.52
CA GLU A 35 -5.31 -15.61 -19.87
C GLU A 35 -4.72 -15.86 -18.48
N ILE A 36 -5.48 -15.53 -17.44
CA ILE A 36 -5.03 -15.62 -16.06
C ILE A 36 -5.32 -17.00 -15.47
N ILE A 37 -4.32 -17.55 -14.77
CA ILE A 37 -4.41 -18.82 -14.06
C ILE A 37 -4.19 -18.65 -12.55
N VAL A 38 -4.61 -19.67 -11.81
CA VAL A 38 -4.39 -19.85 -10.36
C VAL A 38 -3.60 -21.13 -10.13
N GLY A 39 -2.85 -21.21 -9.04
CA GLY A 39 -2.15 -22.42 -8.59
C GLY A 39 -0.87 -22.78 -9.35
N ALA A 40 -0.40 -21.92 -10.26
CA ALA A 40 0.86 -22.09 -10.97
C ALA A 40 1.40 -20.74 -11.50
N TYR A 41 2.67 -20.72 -11.89
CA TYR A 41 3.33 -19.52 -12.45
C TYR A 41 2.95 -19.29 -13.92
N SER A 42 2.96 -20.35 -14.72
CA SER A 42 2.45 -20.42 -16.09
C SER A 42 1.94 -21.83 -16.39
N ASP A 43 1.10 -21.99 -17.39
CA ASP A 43 0.70 -23.30 -17.91
C ASP A 43 1.32 -23.58 -19.30
N ARG A 44 1.03 -24.77 -19.85
CA ARG A 44 1.52 -25.18 -21.18
C ARG A 44 0.71 -24.59 -22.35
N ARG A 45 -0.39 -23.87 -22.06
CA ARG A 45 -1.32 -23.28 -23.03
C ARG A 45 -1.12 -21.78 -23.18
N GLY A 46 -0.18 -21.20 -22.44
CA GLY A 46 0.14 -19.77 -22.47
C GLY A 46 -0.51 -18.95 -21.35
N GLY A 47 -1.30 -19.59 -20.49
CA GLY A 47 -1.86 -18.96 -19.30
C GLY A 47 -0.78 -18.59 -18.29
N VAL A 48 -0.97 -17.47 -17.59
CA VAL A 48 0.02 -16.91 -16.66
C VAL A 48 -0.63 -16.44 -15.36
N CYS A 49 0.11 -16.51 -14.25
CA CYS A 49 -0.38 -15.92 -13.01
C CYS A 49 -0.35 -14.39 -13.09
N PRO A 50 -1.12 -13.68 -12.24
CA PRO A 50 -1.15 -12.22 -12.26
C PRO A 50 0.22 -11.58 -12.04
N MET A 51 1.09 -12.22 -11.25
CA MET A 51 2.44 -11.71 -11.00
C MET A 51 3.32 -11.78 -12.26
N LEU A 52 3.26 -12.90 -13.01
CA LEU A 52 3.97 -13.02 -14.28
C LEU A 52 3.40 -12.07 -15.33
N ALA A 53 2.07 -11.89 -15.36
CA ALA A 53 1.43 -10.88 -16.21
C ALA A 53 1.97 -9.47 -15.90
N ALA A 54 2.10 -9.11 -14.61
CA ALA A 54 2.70 -7.85 -14.17
C ALA A 54 4.17 -7.72 -14.62
N HIS A 55 4.97 -8.78 -14.45
CA HIS A 55 6.39 -8.78 -14.83
C HIS A 55 6.59 -8.55 -16.32
N ARG A 56 5.75 -9.18 -17.17
CA ARG A 56 5.76 -8.96 -18.62
C ARG A 56 5.38 -7.54 -19.01
N ASN A 57 4.60 -6.85 -18.16
CA ASN A 57 4.23 -5.43 -18.31
C ASN A 57 5.17 -4.49 -17.53
N GLY A 58 6.38 -4.96 -17.18
CA GLY A 58 7.43 -4.14 -16.56
C GLY A 58 7.33 -3.99 -15.04
N GLY A 59 6.30 -4.51 -14.38
CA GLY A 59 6.06 -4.41 -12.94
C GLY A 59 6.84 -5.40 -12.07
N ARG A 60 8.11 -5.70 -12.41
CA ARG A 60 8.92 -6.72 -11.71
C ARG A 60 8.98 -6.48 -10.20
N THR A 61 8.63 -7.51 -9.44
CA THR A 61 8.76 -7.56 -7.98
C THR A 61 8.82 -9.01 -7.51
N ASN A 62 9.46 -9.25 -6.36
CA ASN A 62 9.50 -10.56 -5.71
C ASN A 62 8.58 -10.55 -4.49
N PHE A 63 7.26 -10.66 -4.72
CA PHE A 63 6.26 -10.62 -3.66
C PHE A 63 5.44 -11.92 -3.56
N ILE A 64 6.07 -12.94 -2.98
CA ILE A 64 5.51 -14.31 -2.82
C ILE A 64 4.19 -14.28 -2.02
N SER A 65 4.05 -13.34 -1.08
CA SER A 65 2.83 -13.17 -0.29
C SER A 65 1.58 -12.94 -1.15
N PHE A 66 1.71 -12.20 -2.25
CA PHE A 66 0.60 -12.02 -3.20
C PHE A 66 0.24 -13.31 -3.91
N ALA A 67 1.22 -14.06 -4.42
CA ALA A 67 0.95 -15.32 -5.12
C ALA A 67 0.17 -16.30 -4.22
N ARG A 68 0.58 -16.41 -2.94
CA ARG A 68 -0.12 -17.23 -1.95
C ARG A 68 -1.53 -16.73 -1.65
N ALA A 69 -1.73 -15.41 -1.54
CA ALA A 69 -3.04 -14.82 -1.27
C ALA A 69 -4.00 -15.03 -2.45
N TRP A 70 -3.51 -14.90 -3.69
CA TRP A 70 -4.26 -15.16 -4.90
C TRP A 70 -4.75 -16.61 -4.97
N ASP A 71 -3.85 -17.58 -4.79
CA ASP A 71 -4.19 -19.00 -4.86
C ASP A 71 -5.16 -19.41 -3.73
N ARG A 72 -5.00 -18.81 -2.55
CA ARG A 72 -5.90 -19.01 -1.41
C ARG A 72 -7.29 -18.43 -1.65
N PHE A 73 -7.37 -17.22 -2.19
CA PHE A 73 -8.64 -16.58 -2.56
C PHE A 73 -9.39 -17.41 -3.60
N ALA A 74 -8.70 -17.93 -4.62
CA ALA A 74 -9.27 -18.81 -5.63
C ALA A 74 -9.57 -20.24 -5.12
N GLY A 75 -9.20 -20.56 -3.87
CA GLY A 75 -9.37 -21.89 -3.30
C GLY A 75 -8.67 -22.99 -4.11
N SER A 76 -7.59 -22.65 -4.81
CA SER A 76 -6.98 -23.54 -5.77
C SER A 76 -6.09 -24.59 -5.12
N LYS A 77 -6.29 -25.87 -5.47
CA LYS A 77 -5.38 -26.98 -5.15
C LYS A 77 -4.47 -27.35 -6.32
N HIS A 78 -4.85 -26.98 -7.54
CA HIS A 78 -4.20 -27.36 -8.78
C HIS A 78 -4.28 -26.24 -9.82
N ALA A 79 -3.32 -26.18 -10.73
CA ALA A 79 -3.29 -25.19 -11.79
C ALA A 79 -4.59 -25.24 -12.63
N ARG A 80 -5.29 -24.10 -12.73
CA ARG A 80 -6.47 -23.93 -13.60
C ARG A 80 -6.61 -22.49 -14.05
N ARG A 81 -7.44 -22.27 -15.07
CA ARG A 81 -7.89 -20.92 -15.44
C ARG A 81 -8.64 -20.27 -14.28
N ALA A 82 -8.37 -18.99 -14.07
CA ALA A 82 -9.17 -18.15 -13.20
C ALA A 82 -10.54 -17.94 -13.84
N THR A 83 -11.57 -17.89 -12.99
CA THR A 83 -12.94 -17.56 -13.41
C THR A 83 -13.09 -16.06 -13.60
N ASP A 84 -14.11 -15.65 -14.36
CA ASP A 84 -14.39 -14.22 -14.59
C ASP A 84 -14.66 -13.47 -13.28
N ARG A 85 -15.30 -14.13 -12.31
CA ARG A 85 -15.51 -13.56 -10.97
C ARG A 85 -14.18 -13.31 -10.24
N GLU A 86 -13.25 -14.26 -10.29
CA GLU A 86 -11.95 -14.13 -9.64
C GLU A 86 -11.13 -13.01 -10.28
N ILE A 87 -11.15 -12.92 -11.61
CA ILE A 87 -10.50 -11.85 -12.37
C ILE A 87 -11.14 -10.50 -12.04
N GLY A 88 -12.47 -10.42 -12.02
CA GLY A 88 -13.21 -9.20 -11.70
C GLY A 88 -12.90 -8.67 -10.29
N VAL A 89 -12.80 -9.55 -9.29
CA VAL A 89 -12.41 -9.16 -7.93
C VAL A 89 -10.97 -8.65 -7.89
N LEU A 90 -10.04 -9.33 -8.58
CA LEU A 90 -8.65 -8.89 -8.65
C LEU A 90 -8.53 -7.49 -9.28
N ILE A 91 -9.23 -7.25 -10.40
CA ILE A 91 -9.26 -5.95 -11.07
C ILE A 91 -9.83 -4.89 -10.14
N ALA A 92 -10.98 -5.14 -9.52
CA ALA A 92 -11.62 -4.17 -8.63
C ALA A 92 -10.73 -3.80 -7.43
N HIS A 93 -10.01 -4.76 -6.85
CA HIS A 93 -9.05 -4.47 -5.77
C HIS A 93 -7.82 -3.71 -6.25
N LEU A 94 -7.28 -4.02 -7.44
CA LEU A 94 -6.18 -3.26 -8.02
C LEU A 94 -6.58 -1.81 -8.28
N GLU A 95 -7.75 -1.57 -8.87
CA GLU A 95 -8.26 -0.22 -9.14
C GLU A 95 -8.52 0.55 -7.85
N ALA A 96 -9.18 -0.06 -6.87
CA ALA A 96 -9.42 0.57 -5.57
C ALA A 96 -8.11 0.93 -4.85
N SER A 97 -7.11 0.04 -4.91
CA SER A 97 -5.80 0.26 -4.30
C SER A 97 -5.04 1.41 -4.98
N LEU A 98 -5.10 1.49 -6.32
CA LEU A 98 -4.46 2.57 -7.08
C LEU A 98 -5.17 3.92 -6.84
N PHE A 99 -6.50 3.93 -6.83
CA PHE A 99 -7.28 5.13 -6.55
C PHE A 99 -7.01 5.68 -5.14
N ALA A 100 -6.82 4.80 -4.16
CA ALA A 100 -6.48 5.21 -2.79
C ALA A 100 -5.13 5.93 -2.71
N ASP A 101 -4.13 5.51 -3.50
CA ASP A 101 -2.82 6.17 -3.54
C ASP A 101 -2.85 7.51 -4.29
N GLU A 102 -3.74 7.67 -5.28
CA GLU A 102 -3.93 8.94 -5.99
C GLU A 102 -4.51 10.05 -5.09
N HIS A 103 -5.26 9.68 -4.05
CA HIS A 103 -6.06 10.62 -3.24
C HIS A 103 -5.46 10.96 -1.88
N VAL A 104 -4.25 10.51 -1.56
CA VAL A 104 -3.71 10.58 -0.20
C VAL A 104 -2.29 11.13 -0.19
N ASP A 105 -2.16 12.46 -0.17
CA ASP A 105 -1.07 13.11 0.57
C ASP A 105 -1.54 13.43 2.00
N LEU A 106 -1.96 12.40 2.73
CA LEU A 106 -2.32 12.53 4.15
C LEU A 106 -1.11 12.99 4.97
N GLY A 107 0.12 12.70 4.51
CA GLY A 107 1.35 13.21 5.12
C GLY A 107 1.43 14.74 5.05
N GLY A 108 1.25 15.31 3.86
CA GLY A 108 1.19 16.74 3.63
C GLY A 108 0.06 17.42 4.39
N ALA A 109 -1.15 16.86 4.35
CA ALA A 109 -2.30 17.41 5.07
C ALA A 109 -2.11 17.44 6.60
N VAL A 110 -1.51 16.38 7.18
CA VAL A 110 -1.19 16.33 8.61
C VAL A 110 -0.09 17.33 8.97
N MET A 111 0.96 17.44 8.15
CA MET A 111 2.04 18.40 8.37
C MET A 111 1.55 19.85 8.32
N GLU A 112 0.71 20.18 7.34
CA GLU A 112 0.07 21.48 7.18
C GLU A 112 -0.81 21.83 8.38
N HIS A 113 -1.69 20.91 8.79
CA HIS A 113 -2.55 21.11 9.96
C HIS A 113 -1.73 21.33 11.24
N GLN A 114 -0.65 20.56 11.44
CA GLN A 114 0.24 20.75 12.59
C GLN A 114 1.00 22.09 12.54
N ALA A 115 1.41 22.55 11.36
CA ALA A 115 2.02 23.88 11.18
C ALA A 115 1.03 25.00 11.55
N LEU A 116 -0.18 24.96 11.00
CA LEU A 116 -1.24 25.92 11.30
C LEU A 116 -1.62 25.93 12.79
N ALA A 117 -1.69 24.76 13.43
CA ALA A 117 -1.94 24.66 14.88
C ALA A 117 -0.81 25.27 15.71
N ARG A 118 0.46 25.07 15.31
CA ARG A 118 1.63 25.68 15.97
C ARG A 118 1.60 27.20 15.86
N GLU A 119 1.27 27.74 14.69
CA GLU A 119 1.14 29.18 14.46
C GLU A 119 0.01 29.82 15.25
N ARG A 120 -1.16 29.16 15.34
CA ARG A 120 -2.28 29.65 16.16
C ARG A 120 -1.88 29.75 17.62
N ARG A 121 -1.25 28.70 18.18
CA ARG A 121 -0.76 28.69 19.56
C ARG A 121 0.31 29.76 19.80
N ALA A 122 1.20 29.98 18.85
CA ALA A 122 2.23 31.03 18.95
C ALA A 122 1.62 32.44 18.96
N ARG A 123 0.62 32.70 18.12
CA ARG A 123 -0.13 33.97 18.11
C ARG A 123 -0.89 34.20 19.41
N GLU A 124 -1.53 33.16 19.92
CA GLU A 124 -2.26 33.24 21.19
C GLU A 124 -1.32 33.49 22.37
N ALA A 125 -0.18 32.80 22.44
CA ALA A 125 0.83 33.03 23.46
C ALA A 125 1.39 34.47 23.44
N ARG A 126 1.56 35.06 22.24
CA ARG A 126 1.94 36.47 22.09
C ARG A 126 0.83 37.41 22.56
N ARG A 127 -0.43 37.12 22.22
CA ARG A 127 -1.60 37.93 22.60
C ARG A 127 -1.85 37.94 24.11
N VAL A 128 -1.73 36.80 24.77
CA VAL A 128 -2.00 36.67 26.22
C VAL A 128 -0.76 36.98 27.08
N GLY A 129 0.32 37.49 26.48
CA GLY A 129 1.50 37.96 27.21
C GLY A 129 2.38 36.87 27.84
N ILE A 130 2.21 35.60 27.47
CA ILE A 130 3.01 34.45 27.98
C ILE A 130 4.03 33.92 26.97
N GLY A 131 4.25 34.63 25.85
CA GLY A 131 5.21 34.23 24.80
C GLY A 131 6.65 34.04 25.30
N TRP A 132 7.03 34.73 26.39
CA TRP A 132 8.33 34.66 27.05
C TRP A 132 8.58 33.37 27.84
N LEU A 133 7.56 32.57 28.17
CA LEU A 133 7.71 31.30 28.88
C LEU A 133 8.36 30.20 28.02
N ARG A 134 8.34 30.33 26.69
CA ARG A 134 8.88 29.32 25.76
C ARG A 134 10.35 29.54 25.38
N ASP A 135 10.90 30.71 25.70
CA ASP A 135 12.25 31.14 25.29
C ASP A 135 13.36 30.69 26.24
N ARG A 136 13.02 29.96 27.31
CA ARG A 136 14.00 29.36 28.22
C ARG A 136 14.51 28.03 27.70
N ARG A 137 15.22 28.05 26.58
CA ARG A 137 16.25 27.02 26.32
C ARG A 137 17.45 27.40 27.19
N PRO A 138 17.86 26.60 28.20
CA PRO A 138 19.09 26.90 28.91
C PRO A 138 20.25 26.85 27.91
N PRO A 139 21.20 27.80 27.95
CA PRO A 139 22.38 27.73 27.11
C PRO A 139 23.15 26.45 27.46
N ASP A 140 23.50 25.69 26.43
CA ASP A 140 24.35 24.51 26.52
C ASP A 140 25.68 24.94 27.16
N ARG A 141 25.90 24.55 28.42
CA ARG A 141 27.17 24.79 29.13
C ARG A 141 28.18 23.72 28.72
N GLU A 142 28.82 23.89 27.57
CA GLU A 142 30.12 23.29 27.31
C GLU A 142 31.03 24.26 26.55
N ALA A 143 31.83 25.03 27.30
CA ALA A 143 33.12 25.55 26.87
C ALA A 143 33.91 26.11 28.07
N GLU A 144 34.89 25.33 28.56
CA GLU A 144 36.21 25.67 29.15
C GLU A 144 36.61 24.52 30.11
N ARG A 145 37.43 23.54 29.71
CA ARG A 145 38.91 23.60 29.57
C ARG A 145 39.55 24.53 30.60
N VAL A 146 40.02 23.97 31.72
CA VAL A 146 41.45 23.72 32.04
C VAL A 146 41.53 22.53 32.98
#